data_AF-A0A5J9VTR7-F1
#
_entry.id   AF-A0A5J9VTR7-F1
#
_cell.length_a   1.000
_cell.length_b   1.000
_cell.length_c   1.000
_cell.angle_alpha   90.00
_cell.angle_beta   90.00
_cell.angle_gamma   90.00
#
_symmetry.space_group_name_H-M   'P 1'
#
loop_
_entity.id
_entity.type
_entity.pdbx_description
1 polymer ?
#
loop_
_entity_poly.entity_id
_entity_poly.type
_entity_poly.pdbx_seq_one_letter_code
_entity_poly.pdbx_strand_id
1 'polypeptide(L)'
;MGSIPAIVHEIRCTQRAHGPAAVLAIGTANPKNCFLQEDYFDFYLRVTKSEHLTDVKHKLRTLSEKCGTKKRFFHHTEDLLRAHPENS
;
A
#
# COMPACT_ATOMS: atom_id res chain seq x y z
N MET A 1 39.73 -28.32 29.45
CA MET A 1 39.62 -27.07 28.67
C MET A 1 39.16 -27.45 27.27
N GLY A 2 37.92 -27.17 26.89
CA GLY A 2 37.39 -27.51 25.55
C GLY A 2 38.07 -26.70 24.46
N SER A 3 38.18 -27.26 23.25
CA SER A 3 38.78 -26.57 22.10
C SER A 3 37.87 -25.42 21.61
N ILE A 4 38.48 -24.33 21.14
CA ILE A 4 37.76 -23.12 20.65
C ILE A 4 36.64 -23.47 19.64
N PRO A 5 36.83 -24.39 18.67
CA PRO A 5 35.76 -24.78 17.74
C PRO A 5 34.56 -25.44 18.42
N ALA A 6 34.79 -26.26 19.47
CA ALA A 6 33.71 -26.90 20.23
C ALA A 6 32.90 -25.87 21.02
N ILE A 7 33.58 -24.88 21.60
CA ILE A 7 32.95 -23.76 22.32
C ILE A 7 32.08 -22.92 21.37
N VAL A 8 32.58 -22.61 20.17
CA VAL A 8 31.81 -21.85 19.15
C VAL A 8 30.58 -22.62 18.68
N HIS A 9 30.69 -23.95 18.52
CA HIS A 9 29.58 -24.80 18.14
C HIS A 9 28.47 -24.82 19.22
N GLU A 10 28.84 -24.95 20.49
CA GLU A 10 27.90 -24.95 21.62
C GLU A 10 27.16 -23.61 21.76
N ILE A 11 27.88 -22.50 21.61
CA ILE A 11 27.29 -21.15 21.60
C ILE A 11 26.26 -21.01 20.45
N ARG A 12 26.58 -21.51 19.24
CA ARG A 12 25.65 -21.44 18.11
C ARG A 12 24.41 -22.31 18.32
N CYS A 13 24.56 -23.49 18.90
CA CYS A 13 23.46 -24.40 19.18
C CYS A 13 22.51 -23.90 20.27
N THR A 14 23.02 -23.20 21.29
CA THR A 14 22.22 -22.61 22.36
C THR A 14 21.48 -21.34 21.93
N GLN A 15 22.03 -20.57 20.99
CA GLN A 15 21.42 -19.35 20.47
C GLN A 15 20.34 -19.56 19.42
N ARG A 16 20.26 -20.75 18.78
CA ARG A 16 19.34 -20.96 17.66
C ARG A 16 17.89 -21.09 18.13
N ALA A 17 16.97 -20.54 17.35
CA ALA A 17 15.56 -20.86 17.50
C ALA A 17 15.27 -22.31 17.03
N HIS A 18 14.27 -22.93 17.62
CA HIS A 18 13.78 -24.24 17.22
C HIS A 18 12.45 -24.11 16.48
N GLY A 19 12.29 -24.89 15.41
CA GLY A 19 11.07 -24.93 14.62
C GLY A 19 11.07 -23.99 13.41
N PRO A 20 10.04 -24.11 12.54
CA PRO A 20 9.89 -23.25 11.38
C PRO A 20 9.51 -21.82 11.79
N ALA A 21 9.84 -20.85 10.95
CA ALA A 21 9.36 -19.48 11.12
C ALA A 21 7.82 -19.43 11.08
N ALA A 22 7.22 -18.69 12.00
CA ALA A 22 5.77 -18.54 12.11
C ALA A 22 5.38 -17.06 12.15
N VAL A 23 4.26 -16.72 11.50
CA VAL A 23 3.66 -15.39 11.61
C VAL A 23 2.89 -15.30 12.93
N LEU A 24 3.39 -14.48 13.86
CA LEU A 24 2.78 -14.32 15.19
C LEU A 24 1.69 -13.24 15.21
N ALA A 25 1.82 -12.21 14.38
CA ALA A 25 0.84 -11.14 14.26
C ALA A 25 0.97 -10.43 12.90
N ILE A 26 -0.15 -9.87 12.43
CA ILE A 26 -0.20 -8.96 11.27
C ILE A 26 -0.98 -7.73 11.69
N GLY A 27 -0.37 -6.56 11.59
CA GLY A 27 -1.02 -5.26 11.75
C GLY A 27 -1.12 -4.56 10.40
N THR A 28 -2.28 -4.02 10.06
CA THR A 28 -2.48 -3.18 8.88
C THR A 28 -3.04 -1.82 9.28
N ALA A 29 -2.67 -0.78 8.54
CA ALA A 29 -3.21 0.57 8.71
C ALA A 29 -3.40 1.20 7.33
N ASN A 30 -4.53 1.87 7.15
CA ASN A 30 -4.84 2.63 5.95
C ASN A 30 -5.03 4.11 6.31
N PRO A 31 -4.70 5.04 5.40
CA PRO A 31 -5.08 6.44 5.54
C PRO A 31 -6.58 6.61 5.77
N LYS A 32 -6.98 7.68 6.46
CA LYS A 32 -8.40 7.95 6.77
C LYS A 32 -9.24 8.22 5.53
N ASN A 33 -8.64 8.78 4.47
CA ASN A 33 -9.37 9.13 3.27
C ASN A 33 -9.63 7.89 2.41
N CYS A 34 -10.89 7.53 2.24
CA CYS A 34 -11.35 6.35 1.51
C CYS A 34 -12.29 6.78 0.40
N PHE A 35 -11.95 6.47 -0.85
CA PHE A 35 -12.82 6.72 -1.99
C PHE A 35 -13.39 5.41 -2.53
N LEU A 36 -14.67 5.47 -2.91
CA LEU A 36 -15.24 4.46 -3.78
C LEU A 36 -14.57 4.58 -5.15
N GLN A 37 -14.32 3.43 -5.74
CA GLN A 37 -13.59 3.35 -6.99
C GLN A 37 -14.35 4.03 -8.15
N GLU A 38 -15.68 4.04 -8.11
CA GLU A 38 -16.55 4.71 -9.08
C GLU A 38 -16.44 6.25 -8.97
N ASP A 39 -16.38 6.77 -7.74
CA ASP A 39 -16.32 8.20 -7.47
C ASP A 39 -14.89 8.77 -7.59
N TYR A 40 -13.87 7.91 -7.44
CA TYR A 40 -12.47 8.31 -7.42
C TYR A 40 -12.04 9.00 -8.71
N PHE A 41 -12.40 8.46 -9.87
CA PHE A 41 -11.96 9.03 -11.14
C PHE A 41 -12.64 10.37 -11.44
N ASP A 42 -13.89 10.52 -10.99
CA ASP A 42 -14.64 11.76 -11.14
C ASP A 42 -14.06 12.85 -10.24
N PHE A 43 -13.74 12.49 -9.00
CA PHE A 43 -12.97 13.34 -8.09
C PHE A 43 -11.60 13.72 -8.66
N TYR A 44 -10.81 12.74 -9.12
CA TYR A 44 -9.44 12.96 -9.58
C TYR A 44 -9.40 13.88 -10.80
N LEU A 45 -10.21 13.60 -11.82
CA LEU A 45 -10.27 14.43 -13.04
C LEU A 45 -10.76 15.84 -12.75
N ARG A 46 -11.66 16.02 -11.77
CA ARG A 46 -12.08 17.35 -11.32
C ARG A 46 -10.93 18.12 -10.69
N VAL A 47 -10.23 17.50 -9.75
CA VAL A 47 -9.13 18.15 -9.02
C VAL A 47 -7.94 18.47 -9.93
N THR A 48 -7.66 17.60 -10.92
CA THR A 48 -6.59 17.82 -11.91
C THR A 48 -7.04 18.64 -13.13
N LYS A 49 -8.25 19.21 -13.12
CA LYS A 49 -8.84 20.00 -14.23
C LYS A 49 -8.86 19.26 -15.58
N SER A 50 -8.98 17.95 -15.53
CA SER A 50 -8.91 17.03 -16.66
C SER A 50 -10.28 16.42 -17.03
N GLU A 51 -11.39 17.02 -16.57
CA GLU A 51 -12.76 16.54 -16.80
C GLU A 51 -13.12 16.39 -18.29
N HIS A 52 -12.47 17.17 -19.16
CA HIS A 52 -12.63 17.10 -20.61
C HIS A 52 -12.09 15.79 -21.23
N LEU A 53 -11.27 15.03 -20.50
CA LEU A 53 -10.70 13.75 -20.95
C LEU A 53 -11.67 12.58 -20.70
N THR A 54 -12.85 12.64 -21.31
CA THR A 54 -13.93 11.66 -21.15
C THR A 54 -13.52 10.24 -21.56
N ASP A 55 -12.67 10.11 -22.58
CA ASP A 55 -12.11 8.82 -23.02
C ASP A 55 -11.21 8.18 -21.97
N VAL A 56 -10.42 9.00 -21.26
CA VAL A 56 -9.55 8.54 -20.16
C VAL A 56 -10.41 8.06 -19.01
N LYS A 57 -11.46 8.80 -18.65
CA LYS A 57 -12.45 8.39 -17.64
C LYS A 57 -13.06 7.02 -17.96
N HIS A 58 -13.49 6.82 -19.20
CA HIS A 58 -14.09 5.55 -19.63
C HIS A 58 -13.08 4.38 -19.52
N LYS A 59 -11.86 4.56 -20.02
CA LYS A 59 -10.80 3.54 -19.94
C LYS A 59 -10.47 3.17 -18.50
N LEU A 60 -10.39 4.15 -17.61
CA LEU A 60 -10.11 3.95 -16.20
C LEU A 60 -11.24 3.19 -15.47
N ARG A 61 -12.50 3.48 -15.81
CA ARG A 61 -13.67 2.73 -15.31
C ARG A 61 -13.62 1.27 -15.78
N THR A 62 -13.38 1.02 -17.06
CA THR A 62 -13.25 -0.35 -17.59
C THR A 62 -12.09 -1.13 -16.94
N LEU A 63 -10.94 -0.49 -16.73
CA LEU A 63 -9.80 -1.13 -16.04
C LEU A 63 -10.17 -1.49 -14.60
N SER A 64 -10.86 -0.59 -13.93
CA SER A 64 -11.30 -0.76 -12.56
C SER A 64 -12.25 -1.96 -12.38
N GLU A 65 -13.26 -2.06 -13.24
CA GLU A 65 -14.20 -3.18 -13.26
C GLU A 65 -13.46 -4.51 -13.44
N LYS A 66 -12.46 -4.55 -14.34
CA LYS A 66 -11.62 -5.73 -14.57
C LYS A 66 -10.72 -6.09 -13.38
N CYS A 67 -10.18 -5.10 -12.68
CA CYS A 67 -9.30 -5.32 -11.53
C CYS A 67 -10.05 -5.63 -10.22
N GLY A 68 -11.39 -5.58 -10.21
CA GLY A 68 -12.20 -5.90 -9.03
C GLY A 68 -11.97 -4.96 -7.83
N THR A 69 -11.41 -3.77 -8.06
CA THR A 69 -11.14 -2.82 -6.98
C THR A 69 -12.43 -2.12 -6.58
N LYS A 70 -12.83 -2.22 -5.30
CA LYS A 70 -14.06 -1.58 -4.80
C LYS A 70 -13.83 -0.22 -4.14
N LYS A 71 -12.70 -0.09 -3.43
CA LYS A 71 -12.34 1.11 -2.68
C LYS A 71 -10.83 1.28 -2.61
N ARG A 72 -10.37 2.52 -2.51
CA ARG A 72 -8.96 2.88 -2.36
C ARG A 72 -8.79 3.87 -1.22
N PHE A 73 -7.70 3.70 -0.46
CA PHE A 73 -7.30 4.63 0.58
C PHE A 73 -6.17 5.51 0.07
N PHE A 74 -6.30 6.82 0.26
CA PHE A 74 -5.30 7.79 -0.17
C PHE A 74 -4.86 8.65 1.00
N HIS A 75 -3.59 9.03 1.01
CA HIS A 75 -3.13 10.02 1.98
C HIS A 75 -3.59 11.43 1.59
N HIS A 76 -3.71 11.69 0.29
CA HIS A 76 -3.97 13.02 -0.25
C HIS A 76 -5.46 13.32 -0.15
N THR A 77 -5.79 14.49 0.37
CA THR A 77 -7.16 15.05 0.39
C THR A 77 -7.30 16.10 -0.70
N GLU A 78 -8.54 16.49 -0.99
CA GLU A 78 -8.81 17.55 -1.97
C GLU A 78 -8.08 18.85 -1.64
N ASP A 79 -8.03 19.21 -0.36
CA ASP A 79 -7.39 20.43 0.11
C ASP A 79 -5.87 20.41 -0.12
N LEU A 80 -5.22 19.26 0.06
CA LEU A 80 -3.78 19.09 -0.19
C LEU A 80 -3.45 19.22 -1.69
N LEU A 81 -4.26 18.62 -2.55
CA LEU A 81 -4.08 18.70 -4.00
C LEU A 81 -4.37 20.11 -4.53
N ARG A 82 -5.32 20.84 -3.92
CA ARG A 82 -5.61 22.22 -4.29
C ARG A 82 -4.52 23.19 -3.83
N ALA A 83 -3.91 22.94 -2.66
CA ALA A 83 -2.82 23.77 -2.14
C ALA A 83 -1.51 23.60 -2.92
N HIS A 84 -1.32 22.46 -3.59
CA HIS A 84 -0.12 22.10 -4.35
C HIS A 84 -0.46 21.61 -5.76
N PRO A 85 -0.89 22.51 -6.67
CA PRO A 85 -1.29 22.13 -8.02
C PRO A 85 -0.15 21.53 -8.87
N GLU A 86 1.11 21.73 -8.49
CA GLU A 86 2.29 21.08 -9.07
C GLU A 86 2.34 19.56 -8.84
N ASN A 87 1.59 19.05 -7.85
CA ASN A 87 1.53 17.63 -7.48
C ASN A 87 0.32 16.90 -8.11
N SER A 88 -0.42 17.57 -9.02
CA SER A 88 -1.65 17.10 -9.67
C SER A 88 -1.39 16.57 -11.08
#